data_AF-A0A137P2B9-F1
#
_entry.id   AF-A0A137P2B9-F1
#
_cell.length_a   1.000
_cell.length_b   1.000
_cell.length_c   1.000
_cell.angle_alpha   90.00
_cell.angle_beta   90.00
_cell.angle_gamma   90.00
#
_symmetry.space_group_name_H-M   'P 1'
#
loop_
_entity.id
_entity.type
_entity.pdbx_description
1 polymer ?
#
loop_
_entity_poly.entity_id
_entity_poly.type
_entity_poly.pdbx_seq_one_letter_code
_entity_poly.pdbx_strand_id
1 'polypeptide(L)'
;MDFLKDQDVYDNRTRDRKKLSKTGLLLEKMKNRKFDFDESDSNEESSNVEHEESYSNNSIKNTDNQVNILHSESSESGDSIDSFIDKNEEINEEDKQELLDLSMDLSMQAFSIEDSFSILVKSLVYNYFDPSFLENIYSSPKQSSYYINAIKHVNRRIDSYKYSLIQSSVWNQRFMDHISIAPFCYSTRFIGEIVCQACKKDKHFSTFKLQLSGHKYDNETLQDNLSKTVDETYYLGKFCFHRAEIYHQLHHFAYHLKRKVNSIVQHFNLVEGDEVERAFSKLESDGYVAKWYNEIELIIDSANKSYSTEKVK
;
A
#
# COMPACT_ATOMS: atom_id res chain seq x y z
N MET A 1 43.54 0.90 42.04
CA MET A 1 42.83 0.59 40.78
C MET A 1 41.95 -0.60 41.11
N ASP A 2 40.79 -0.31 41.70
CA ASP A 2 39.87 -1.35 42.16
C ASP A 2 38.87 -1.65 41.04
N PHE A 3 38.85 -2.91 40.63
CA PHE A 3 37.97 -3.44 39.61
C PHE A 3 36.54 -3.58 40.19
N LEU A 4 35.58 -2.92 39.54
CA LEU A 4 34.14 -3.14 39.78
C LEU A 4 33.79 -4.60 39.46
N LYS A 5 33.00 -5.24 40.33
CA LYS A 5 32.51 -6.61 40.14
C LYS A 5 31.32 -6.61 39.18
N ASP A 6 31.28 -7.58 38.27
CA ASP A 6 30.28 -7.72 37.19
C ASP A 6 28.82 -7.88 37.66
N GLN A 7 28.57 -8.04 38.97
CA GLN A 7 27.22 -8.15 39.53
C GLN A 7 26.55 -6.80 39.83
N ASP A 8 27.29 -5.69 39.85
CA ASP A 8 26.70 -4.37 40.12
C ASP A 8 26.14 -3.68 38.85
N VAL A 9 26.30 -4.31 37.68
CA VAL A 9 25.90 -3.72 36.38
C VAL A 9 24.50 -4.16 35.92
N TYR A 10 23.96 -5.25 36.48
CA TYR A 10 22.71 -5.85 35.96
C TYR A 10 21.42 -5.35 36.60
N ASP A 11 21.43 -4.81 37.81
CA ASP A 11 20.18 -4.51 38.53
C ASP A 11 19.61 -3.10 38.29
N ASN A 12 20.35 -2.22 37.60
CA ASN A 12 19.94 -0.82 37.40
C ASN A 12 19.51 -0.47 35.96
N ARG A 13 19.29 -1.47 35.09
CA ARG A 13 18.92 -1.24 33.67
C ARG A 13 17.50 -1.65 33.26
N THR A 14 16.70 -2.22 34.15
CA THR A 14 15.27 -2.38 33.91
C THR A 14 14.52 -1.29 34.67
N ARG A 15 14.02 -0.30 33.94
CA ARG A 15 13.01 0.65 34.44
C ARG A 15 11.95 -0.11 35.22
N ASP A 16 11.59 0.39 36.40
CA ASP A 16 10.46 -0.07 37.18
C ASP A 16 9.27 -0.38 36.27
N ARG A 17 8.66 -1.57 36.44
CA ARG A 17 7.42 -1.95 35.76
C ARG A 17 6.40 -0.83 35.96
N LYS A 18 6.15 -0.04 34.92
CA LYS A 18 4.99 0.85 34.86
C LYS A 18 3.75 0.00 35.15
N LYS A 19 2.87 0.46 36.04
CA LYS A 19 1.52 -0.11 36.22
C LYS A 19 0.93 -0.36 34.82
N LEU A 20 0.53 -1.59 34.54
CA LEU A 20 -0.13 -1.95 33.28
C LEU A 20 -1.31 -1.00 33.05
N SER A 21 -1.45 -0.50 31.82
CA SER A 21 -2.64 0.25 31.41
C SER A 21 -3.90 -0.60 31.61
N LYS A 22 -5.08 0.02 31.71
CA LYS A 22 -6.36 -0.70 31.78
C LYS A 22 -6.51 -1.73 30.65
N THR A 23 -5.98 -1.41 29.46
CA THR A 23 -5.91 -2.31 28.30
C THR A 23 -4.96 -3.50 28.51
N GLY A 24 -3.81 -3.29 29.15
CA GLY A 24 -2.88 -4.37 29.50
C GLY A 24 -3.46 -5.39 30.50
N LEU A 25 -4.22 -4.90 31.49
CA LEU A 25 -4.92 -5.78 32.45
C LEU A 25 -6.04 -6.60 31.78
N LEU A 26 -6.69 -6.05 30.75
CA LEU A 26 -7.75 -6.75 30.01
C LEU A 26 -7.17 -7.88 29.14
N LEU A 27 -6.04 -7.60 28.46
CA LEU A 27 -5.29 -8.59 27.69
C LEU A 27 -4.79 -9.75 28.56
N GLU A 28 -4.34 -9.45 29.78
CA GLU A 28 -3.88 -10.47 30.73
C GLU A 28 -5.05 -11.36 31.20
N LYS A 29 -6.23 -10.78 31.45
CA LYS A 29 -7.46 -11.54 31.75
C LYS A 29 -7.91 -12.44 30.59
N MET A 30 -7.76 -11.99 29.34
CA MET A 30 -8.07 -12.81 28.17
C MET A 30 -7.07 -13.95 27.99
N LYS A 31 -5.79 -13.70 28.29
CA LYS A 31 -4.73 -14.72 28.20
C LYS A 31 -4.93 -15.83 29.22
N ASN A 32 -5.35 -15.49 30.44
CA ASN A 32 -5.59 -16.48 31.49
C ASN A 32 -6.85 -17.33 31.22
N ARG A 33 -7.89 -16.75 30.59
CA ARG A 33 -9.10 -17.50 30.18
C ARG A 33 -8.84 -18.54 29.09
N LYS A 34 -7.75 -18.41 28.33
CA LYS A 34 -7.38 -19.37 27.28
C LYS A 34 -6.59 -20.57 27.82
N PHE A 35 -6.10 -20.48 29.05
CA PHE A 35 -5.33 -21.56 29.71
C PHE A 35 -6.20 -22.47 30.60
N ASP A 36 -7.40 -22.03 31.00
CA ASP A 36 -8.28 -22.80 31.88
C ASP A 36 -9.20 -23.82 31.15
N PHE A 37 -8.98 -24.07 29.85
CA PHE A 37 -9.84 -24.98 29.05
C PHE A 37 -9.17 -26.29 28.60
N ASP A 38 -7.87 -26.47 28.83
CA ASP A 38 -7.12 -27.64 28.31
C ASP A 38 -6.59 -28.62 29.38
N GLU A 39 -7.05 -28.53 30.63
CA GLU A 39 -6.59 -29.43 31.71
C GLU A 39 -7.74 -30.23 32.33
N SER A 40 -8.25 -31.21 31.56
CA SER A 40 -8.95 -32.41 32.09
C SER A 40 -9.18 -33.46 31.00
N ASP A 41 -8.16 -34.25 30.68
CA ASP A 41 -8.23 -35.71 30.87
C ASP A 41 -6.84 -36.33 30.67
N SER A 42 -6.41 -37.11 31.65
CA SER A 42 -5.06 -37.64 31.77
C SER A 42 -5.02 -39.17 31.72
N ASN A 43 -4.00 -39.68 31.01
CA ASN A 43 -3.37 -41.01 31.08
C ASN A 43 -4.07 -42.13 30.26
N GLU A 44 -3.37 -42.97 29.49
CA GLU A 44 -2.14 -43.71 29.82
C GLU A 44 -1.26 -44.08 28.61
N GLU A 45 0.05 -44.05 28.88
CA GLU A 45 1.14 -44.98 28.52
C GLU A 45 1.68 -45.16 27.09
N SER A 46 2.99 -45.43 27.10
CA SER A 46 3.99 -45.27 26.04
C SER A 46 4.37 -46.62 25.43
N SER A 47 4.70 -46.66 24.14
CA SER A 47 5.90 -47.37 23.68
C SER A 47 6.31 -46.94 22.26
N ASN A 48 7.61 -46.63 22.13
CA ASN A 48 8.35 -46.47 20.88
C ASN A 48 8.41 -47.78 20.10
N VAL A 49 8.21 -47.75 18.77
CA VAL A 49 9.02 -48.49 17.77
C VAL A 49 9.05 -47.71 16.45
N GLU A 50 10.23 -47.72 15.83
CA GLU A 50 10.61 -47.08 14.58
C GLU A 50 10.04 -47.75 13.31
N HIS A 51 10.16 -46.99 12.20
CA HIS A 51 10.34 -47.40 10.81
C HIS A 51 9.13 -47.63 9.87
N GLU A 52 9.23 -46.88 8.76
CA GLU A 52 9.07 -47.27 7.35
C GLU A 52 7.84 -46.87 6.53
N GLU A 53 8.20 -46.50 5.30
CA GLU A 53 7.44 -45.98 4.18
C GLU A 53 6.32 -46.92 3.74
N SER A 54 5.22 -46.38 3.20
CA SER A 54 4.78 -46.71 1.83
C SER A 54 3.39 -46.15 1.48
N TYR A 55 3.30 -45.83 0.20
CA TYR A 55 2.13 -45.50 -0.61
C TYR A 55 0.91 -46.40 -0.38
N SER A 56 -0.31 -45.83 -0.42
CA SER A 56 -1.26 -46.15 -1.50
C SER A 56 -2.57 -45.37 -1.44
N ASN A 57 -3.02 -45.06 -2.65
CA ASN A 57 -4.30 -44.51 -3.06
C ASN A 57 -5.51 -45.24 -2.47
N ASN A 58 -6.63 -44.52 -2.35
CA ASN A 58 -7.91 -45.03 -2.83
C ASN A 58 -8.85 -43.88 -3.22
N SER A 59 -9.16 -43.82 -4.52
CA SER A 59 -10.34 -43.15 -5.06
C SER A 59 -11.60 -43.93 -4.69
N ILE A 60 -12.64 -43.24 -4.24
CA ILE A 60 -14.03 -43.63 -4.54
C ILE A 60 -14.81 -42.39 -4.95
N LYS A 61 -15.60 -42.58 -6.01
CA LYS A 61 -16.34 -41.60 -6.80
C LYS A 61 -17.73 -41.31 -6.23
N ASN A 62 -18.25 -40.15 -6.65
CA ASN A 62 -19.65 -39.77 -6.85
C ASN A 62 -20.52 -39.56 -5.59
N THR A 63 -21.13 -38.37 -5.48
CA THR A 63 -22.49 -38.10 -5.99
C THR A 63 -22.84 -36.62 -5.87
N ASP A 64 -23.58 -36.12 -6.86
CA ASP A 64 -24.27 -34.83 -6.87
C ASP A 64 -25.04 -34.55 -5.58
N ASN A 65 -25.06 -33.28 -5.16
CA ASN A 65 -26.27 -32.70 -4.55
C ASN A 65 -26.23 -31.16 -4.60
N GLN A 66 -27.12 -30.63 -5.42
CA GLN A 66 -27.65 -29.28 -5.32
C GLN A 66 -28.29 -29.11 -3.94
N VAL A 67 -28.01 -28.00 -3.26
CA VAL A 67 -28.69 -27.64 -2.01
C VAL A 67 -29.23 -26.21 -2.15
N ASN A 68 -30.50 -26.15 -2.57
CA ASN A 68 -31.43 -25.08 -2.22
C ASN A 68 -31.69 -25.14 -0.71
N ILE A 69 -31.56 -24.03 0.02
CA ILE A 69 -32.19 -23.89 1.34
C ILE A 69 -32.96 -22.57 1.39
N LEU A 70 -34.28 -22.74 1.35
CA LEU A 70 -35.29 -21.76 1.72
C LEU A 70 -35.38 -21.65 3.25
N HIS A 71 -35.71 -20.43 3.67
CA HIS A 71 -36.19 -19.97 4.97
C HIS A 71 -36.74 -21.03 5.94
N SER A 72 -36.22 -20.99 7.17
CA SER A 72 -36.98 -21.31 8.38
C SER A 72 -36.73 -20.23 9.42
N GLU A 73 -37.77 -19.47 9.74
CA GLU A 73 -37.81 -18.56 10.87
C GLU A 73 -37.96 -19.35 12.18
N SER A 74 -37.14 -19.03 13.18
CA SER A 74 -37.57 -19.07 14.58
C SER A 74 -36.63 -18.30 15.51
N SER A 75 -37.29 -17.43 16.29
CA SER A 75 -36.94 -16.93 17.63
C SER A 75 -35.76 -15.95 17.78
N GLU A 76 -36.18 -14.71 18.02
CA GLU A 76 -35.52 -13.60 18.69
C GLU A 76 -34.54 -13.99 19.82
N SER A 77 -33.28 -13.62 19.63
CA SER A 77 -32.41 -13.14 20.70
C SER A 77 -31.61 -11.97 20.16
N GLY A 78 -32.17 -10.76 20.28
CA GLY A 78 -31.45 -9.54 19.93
C GLY A 78 -30.38 -9.24 20.98
N ASP A 79 -29.20 -9.83 20.84
CA ASP A 79 -28.01 -9.33 21.53
C ASP A 79 -27.43 -8.18 20.73
N SER A 80 -28.00 -7.01 21.00
CA SER A 80 -27.48 -5.72 20.57
C SER A 80 -26.11 -5.50 21.21
N ILE A 81 -25.06 -5.48 20.38
CA ILE A 81 -23.70 -5.06 20.76
C ILE A 81 -23.60 -3.56 21.14
N ASP A 82 -24.73 -2.85 21.17
CA ASP A 82 -24.82 -1.42 21.48
C ASP A 82 -24.74 -1.09 22.98
N SER A 83 -24.31 -2.04 23.82
CA SER A 83 -24.20 -1.87 25.28
C SER A 83 -22.78 -1.62 25.80
N PHE A 84 -21.76 -1.54 24.93
CA PHE A 84 -20.36 -1.36 25.36
C PHE A 84 -19.77 0.04 25.16
N ILE A 85 -20.58 1.02 24.74
CA ILE A 85 -20.15 2.43 24.68
C ILE A 85 -20.61 3.11 25.96
N ASP A 86 -19.67 3.35 26.86
CA ASP A 86 -19.82 4.37 27.89
C ASP A 86 -20.05 5.70 27.17
N LYS A 87 -21.25 6.27 27.29
CA LYS A 87 -21.71 7.44 26.51
C LYS A 87 -21.02 8.77 26.88
N ASN A 88 -19.85 8.73 27.52
CA ASN A 88 -19.22 9.90 28.13
C ASN A 88 -17.75 10.15 27.74
N GLU A 89 -17.21 9.51 26.70
CA GLU A 89 -15.94 9.93 26.11
C GLU A 89 -16.15 10.24 24.62
N GLU A 90 -16.13 11.54 24.29
CA GLU A 90 -16.00 12.01 22.91
C GLU A 90 -14.69 11.45 22.35
N ILE A 91 -14.78 10.42 21.52
CA ILE A 91 -13.65 9.91 20.76
C ILE A 91 -13.19 11.04 19.84
N ASN A 92 -11.95 11.51 20.01
CA ASN A 92 -11.40 12.54 19.14
C ASN A 92 -11.31 12.04 17.70
N GLU A 93 -11.42 12.93 16.71
CA GLU A 93 -11.34 12.54 15.29
C GLU A 93 -10.00 11.85 14.93
N GLU A 94 -8.93 12.10 15.69
CA GLU A 94 -7.65 11.39 15.57
C GLU A 94 -7.74 9.91 15.99
N ASP A 95 -8.39 9.62 17.13
CA ASP A 95 -8.56 8.25 17.63
C ASP A 95 -9.50 7.43 16.73
N LYS A 96 -10.48 8.11 16.13
CA LYS A 96 -11.40 7.51 15.13
C LYS A 96 -10.69 7.22 13.82
N GLN A 97 -9.77 8.10 13.39
CA GLN A 97 -8.92 7.87 12.22
C GLN A 97 -7.95 6.71 12.47
N GLU A 98 -7.38 6.60 13.66
CA GLU A 98 -6.47 5.50 14.04
C GLU A 98 -7.19 4.14 14.10
N LEU A 99 -8.43 4.10 14.61
CA LEU A 99 -9.28 2.90 14.58
C LEU A 99 -9.71 2.50 13.15
N LEU A 100 -9.97 3.49 12.28
CA LEU A 100 -10.24 3.26 10.87
C LEU A 100 -9.01 2.71 10.15
N ASP A 101 -7.83 3.26 10.44
CA ASP A 101 -6.56 2.81 9.87
C ASP A 101 -6.22 1.37 10.34
N LEU A 102 -6.46 1.03 11.61
CA LEU A 102 -6.26 -0.32 12.14
C LEU A 102 -7.24 -1.35 11.55
N SER A 103 -8.51 -1.00 11.41
CA SER A 103 -9.52 -1.83 10.74
C SER A 103 -9.19 -2.04 9.26
N MET A 104 -8.66 -1.00 8.61
CA MET A 104 -8.20 -1.06 7.23
C MET A 104 -6.96 -1.94 7.09
N ASP A 105 -6.03 -1.91 8.04
CA ASP A 105 -4.83 -2.75 8.06
C ASP A 105 -5.17 -4.24 8.22
N LEU A 106 -6.19 -4.57 9.03
CA LEU A 106 -6.74 -5.92 9.13
C LEU A 106 -7.47 -6.36 7.84
N SER A 107 -8.19 -5.44 7.18
CA SER A 107 -8.82 -5.70 5.88
C SER A 107 -7.81 -5.85 4.75
N MET A 108 -6.65 -5.19 4.81
CA MET A 108 -5.61 -5.30 3.77
C MET A 108 -4.92 -6.67 3.75
N GLN A 109 -4.96 -7.41 4.86
CA GLN A 109 -4.45 -8.78 4.92
C GLN A 109 -5.21 -9.78 4.03
N ALA A 110 -6.34 -9.37 3.43
CA ALA A 110 -7.14 -10.22 2.55
C ALA A 110 -6.66 -10.27 1.09
N PHE A 111 -5.88 -9.29 0.60
CA PHE A 111 -5.47 -9.22 -0.81
C PHE A 111 -3.94 -9.20 -0.94
N SER A 112 -3.41 -9.94 -1.92
CA SER A 112 -2.03 -9.75 -2.34
C SER A 112 -1.87 -8.35 -2.97
N ILE A 113 -0.62 -7.89 -3.08
CA ILE A 113 -0.34 -6.63 -3.79
C ILE A 113 -0.71 -6.71 -5.28
N GLU A 114 -0.59 -7.89 -5.88
CA GLU A 114 -0.96 -8.17 -7.27
C GLU A 114 -2.47 -8.05 -7.45
N ASP A 115 -3.25 -8.67 -6.56
CA ASP A 115 -4.71 -8.56 -6.57
C ASP A 115 -5.14 -7.10 -6.37
N SER A 116 -4.49 -6.40 -5.44
CA SER A 116 -4.77 -4.99 -5.17
C SER A 116 -4.46 -4.11 -6.38
N PHE A 117 -3.41 -4.45 -7.14
CA PHE A 117 -3.06 -3.78 -8.38
C PHE A 117 -4.10 -4.06 -9.49
N SER A 118 -4.56 -5.30 -9.63
CA SER A 118 -5.64 -5.66 -10.55
C SER A 118 -6.92 -4.88 -10.23
N ILE A 119 -7.27 -4.75 -8.95
CA ILE A 119 -8.43 -3.96 -8.50
C ILE A 119 -8.24 -2.46 -8.80
N LEU A 120 -7.03 -1.92 -8.63
CA LEU A 120 -6.69 -0.56 -9.06
C LEU A 120 -6.90 -0.38 -10.56
N VAL A 121 -6.45 -1.31 -11.41
CA VAL A 121 -6.67 -1.20 -12.85
C VAL A 121 -8.17 -1.27 -13.17
N LYS A 122 -8.90 -2.18 -12.53
CA LYS A 122 -10.36 -2.31 -12.68
C LYS A 122 -11.09 -1.02 -12.29
N SER A 123 -10.68 -0.36 -11.20
CA SER A 123 -11.27 0.92 -10.78
C SER A 123 -11.03 2.03 -11.79
N LEU A 124 -9.88 2.03 -12.48
CA LEU A 124 -9.60 2.97 -13.58
C LEU A 124 -10.44 2.68 -14.82
N VAL A 125 -10.74 1.40 -15.11
CA VAL A 125 -11.69 1.03 -16.19
C VAL A 125 -13.08 1.54 -15.84
N TYR A 126 -13.57 1.34 -14.61
CA TYR A 126 -14.83 1.95 -14.17
C TYR A 126 -14.80 3.46 -14.35
N ASN A 127 -13.69 4.12 -13.99
CA ASN A 127 -13.57 5.56 -14.15
C ASN A 127 -13.55 6.05 -15.60
N TYR A 128 -13.14 5.20 -16.55
CA TYR A 128 -13.23 5.52 -17.98
C TYR A 128 -14.68 5.61 -18.45
N PHE A 129 -15.53 4.66 -18.02
CA PHE A 129 -16.95 4.64 -18.39
C PHE A 129 -17.81 5.59 -17.55
N ASP A 130 -17.49 5.75 -16.26
CA ASP A 130 -18.10 6.69 -15.33
C ASP A 130 -17.03 7.62 -14.73
N PRO A 131 -16.85 8.84 -15.28
CA PRO A 131 -15.86 9.80 -14.79
C PRO A 131 -16.00 10.19 -13.32
N SER A 132 -17.20 10.06 -12.74
CA SER A 132 -17.49 10.36 -11.34
C SER A 132 -17.20 9.18 -10.39
N PHE A 133 -16.85 8.01 -10.93
CA PHE A 133 -16.64 6.80 -10.13
C PHE A 133 -15.62 6.97 -9.01
N LEU A 134 -14.43 7.51 -9.31
CA LEU A 134 -13.39 7.71 -8.28
C LEU A 134 -13.87 8.69 -7.20
N GLU A 135 -14.49 9.81 -7.60
CA GLU A 135 -15.05 10.79 -6.66
C GLU A 135 -16.10 10.16 -5.74
N ASN A 136 -16.98 9.33 -6.29
CA ASN A 136 -18.02 8.61 -5.54
C ASN A 136 -17.43 7.62 -4.53
N ILE A 137 -16.38 6.89 -4.93
CA ILE A 137 -15.66 5.99 -4.03
C ILE A 137 -15.11 6.75 -2.83
N TYR A 138 -14.37 7.85 -3.06
CA TYR A 138 -13.77 8.63 -1.98
C TYR A 138 -14.81 9.36 -1.12
N SER A 139 -15.94 9.78 -1.70
CA SER A 139 -17.02 10.45 -0.98
C SER A 139 -17.83 9.51 -0.08
N SER A 140 -17.90 8.21 -0.40
CA SER A 140 -18.62 7.21 0.40
C SER A 140 -17.76 5.97 0.73
N PRO A 141 -16.75 6.11 1.62
CA PRO A 141 -15.76 5.06 1.86
C PRO A 141 -16.31 3.75 2.40
N LYS A 142 -17.41 3.80 3.16
CA LYS A 142 -18.02 2.61 3.79
C LYS A 142 -18.65 1.66 2.78
N GLN A 143 -19.16 2.18 1.67
CA GLN A 143 -19.82 1.39 0.61
C GLN A 143 -18.82 0.91 -0.44
N SER A 144 -17.68 1.60 -0.57
CA SER A 144 -16.66 1.32 -1.58
C SER A 144 -15.31 0.85 -0.98
N SER A 145 -15.35 0.28 0.22
CA SER A 145 -14.15 -0.12 0.98
C SER A 145 -13.24 -1.06 0.20
N TYR A 146 -13.82 -1.94 -0.63
CA TYR A 146 -13.09 -2.86 -1.52
C TYR A 146 -12.07 -2.13 -2.41
N TYR A 147 -12.53 -1.13 -3.19
CA TYR A 147 -11.65 -0.39 -4.10
C TYR A 147 -10.66 0.50 -3.35
N ILE A 148 -11.13 1.19 -2.30
CA ILE A 148 -10.28 2.09 -1.51
C ILE A 148 -9.13 1.34 -0.87
N ASN A 149 -9.42 0.19 -0.26
CA ASN A 149 -8.41 -0.58 0.46
C ASN A 149 -7.35 -1.10 -0.52
N ALA A 150 -7.75 -1.59 -1.70
CA ALA A 150 -6.83 -2.00 -2.74
C ALA A 150 -5.96 -0.84 -3.26
N ILE A 151 -6.57 0.30 -3.58
CA ILE A 151 -5.85 1.49 -4.05
C ILE A 151 -4.86 1.97 -2.99
N LYS A 152 -5.28 2.05 -1.72
CA LYS A 152 -4.41 2.42 -0.59
C LYS A 152 -3.29 1.42 -0.38
N HIS A 153 -3.54 0.12 -0.56
CA HIS A 153 -2.50 -0.91 -0.44
C HIS A 153 -1.37 -0.68 -1.46
N VAL A 154 -1.72 -0.45 -2.72
CA VAL A 154 -0.75 -0.14 -3.79
C VAL A 154 -0.03 1.18 -3.50
N ASN A 155 -0.77 2.23 -3.16
CA ASN A 155 -0.19 3.55 -2.89
C ASN A 155 0.76 3.53 -1.69
N ARG A 156 0.43 2.82 -0.61
CA ARG A 156 1.32 2.66 0.56
C ARG A 156 2.67 2.02 0.17
N ARG A 157 2.65 1.00 -0.69
CA ARG A 157 3.87 0.38 -1.22
C ARG A 157 4.71 1.40 -1.98
N ILE A 158 4.11 2.12 -2.93
CA ILE A 158 4.79 3.16 -3.74
C ILE A 158 5.34 4.27 -2.85
N ASP A 159 4.52 4.76 -1.91
CA ASP A 159 4.84 5.84 -1.00
C ASP A 159 6.04 5.53 -0.10
N SER A 160 6.17 4.29 0.36
CA SER A 160 7.31 3.87 1.18
C SER A 160 8.66 4.13 0.49
N TYR A 161 8.77 3.80 -0.80
CA TYR A 161 9.97 4.03 -1.60
C TYR A 161 10.12 5.50 -2.00
N LYS A 162 9.02 6.16 -2.35
CA LYS A 162 8.99 7.59 -2.68
C LYS A 162 9.52 8.45 -1.52
N TYR A 163 9.04 8.21 -0.29
CA TYR A 163 9.48 8.96 0.88
C TYR A 163 10.93 8.69 1.23
N SER A 164 11.41 7.46 1.07
CA SER A 164 12.84 7.12 1.24
C SER A 164 13.75 7.94 0.31
N LEU A 165 13.34 8.14 -0.96
CA LEU A 165 14.07 8.97 -1.92
C LEU A 165 14.11 10.45 -1.52
N ILE A 166 12.99 11.00 -1.02
CA ILE A 166 12.94 12.40 -0.59
C ILE A 166 13.74 12.61 0.70
N GLN A 167 13.54 11.76 1.71
CA GLN A 167 14.16 11.91 3.03
C GLN A 167 15.69 11.89 2.94
N SER A 168 16.24 11.10 1.99
CA SER A 168 17.67 11.05 1.73
C SER A 168 18.18 12.17 0.82
N SER A 169 17.30 13.03 0.28
CA SER A 169 17.62 14.07 -0.69
C SER A 169 17.60 15.48 -0.06
N VAL A 170 18.58 16.31 -0.41
CA VAL A 170 18.69 17.71 0.06
C VAL A 170 18.04 18.66 -0.96
N TRP A 171 16.88 18.28 -1.50
CA TRP A 171 16.22 19.07 -2.54
C TRP A 171 15.55 20.31 -1.96
N ASN A 172 15.67 21.43 -2.65
CA ASN A 172 14.97 22.65 -2.23
C ASN A 172 13.48 22.57 -2.52
N GLN A 173 12.70 23.34 -1.75
CA GLN A 173 11.25 23.31 -1.79
C GLN A 173 10.68 23.67 -3.17
N ARG A 174 11.23 24.67 -3.86
CA ARG A 174 10.73 25.06 -5.19
C ARG A 174 10.82 23.90 -6.19
N PHE A 175 11.93 23.17 -6.20
CA PHE A 175 12.08 22.00 -7.05
C PHE A 175 11.09 20.90 -6.65
N MET A 176 10.95 20.63 -5.34
CA MET A 176 9.99 19.66 -4.79
C MET A 176 8.56 19.95 -5.22
N ASP A 177 8.13 21.21 -5.12
CA ASP A 177 6.78 21.61 -5.47
C ASP A 177 6.53 21.39 -6.97
N HIS A 178 7.47 21.80 -7.83
CA HIS A 178 7.31 21.67 -9.27
C HIS A 178 7.33 20.21 -9.74
N ILE A 179 8.23 19.38 -9.20
CA ILE A 179 8.30 17.96 -9.55
C ILE A 179 7.11 17.16 -9.01
N SER A 180 6.45 17.63 -7.95
CA SER A 180 5.23 17.00 -7.44
C SER A 180 3.97 17.43 -8.20
N ILE A 181 4.01 18.59 -8.87
CA ILE A 181 2.87 19.12 -9.61
C ILE A 181 2.86 18.64 -11.05
N ALA A 182 4.02 18.58 -11.71
CA ALA A 182 4.14 18.41 -13.15
C ALA A 182 4.17 16.92 -13.56
N PRO A 183 3.09 16.36 -14.15
CA PRO A 183 3.05 14.95 -14.51
C PRO A 183 4.00 14.57 -15.65
N PHE A 184 4.50 15.52 -16.46
CA PHE A 184 5.40 15.20 -17.57
C PHE A 184 6.81 15.67 -17.30
N CYS A 185 7.75 14.78 -17.59
CA CYS A 185 9.18 15.00 -17.38
C CYS A 185 9.94 14.56 -18.63
N TYR A 186 10.80 15.45 -19.13
CA TYR A 186 11.71 15.18 -20.24
C TYR A 186 13.13 15.53 -19.83
N SER A 187 14.09 14.66 -20.13
CA SER A 187 15.49 14.84 -19.72
C SER A 187 16.45 14.73 -20.89
N THR A 188 17.51 15.53 -20.84
CA THR A 188 18.62 15.50 -21.81
C THR A 188 19.95 15.68 -21.11
N ARG A 189 21.03 15.19 -21.74
CA ARG A 189 22.38 15.47 -21.27
C ARG A 189 22.68 16.96 -21.42
N PHE A 190 23.36 17.52 -20.43
CA PHE A 190 23.76 18.91 -20.39
C PHE A 190 25.26 19.00 -20.09
N ILE A 191 25.93 19.90 -20.78
CA ILE A 191 27.35 20.21 -20.58
C ILE A 191 27.42 21.71 -20.28
N GLY A 192 27.83 22.05 -19.06
CA GLY A 192 27.99 23.44 -18.64
C GLY A 192 28.33 23.56 -17.16
N GLU A 193 28.78 24.74 -16.75
CA GLU A 193 29.25 25.02 -15.39
C GLU A 193 28.13 25.53 -14.47
N ILE A 194 26.90 25.02 -14.65
CA ILE A 194 25.76 25.38 -13.80
C ILE A 194 25.72 24.44 -12.59
N VAL A 195 25.68 24.99 -11.38
CA VAL A 195 25.49 24.18 -10.17
C VAL A 195 24.10 23.54 -10.11
N CYS A 196 24.00 22.37 -9.49
CA CYS A 196 22.77 21.58 -9.39
C CYS A 196 21.67 22.41 -8.73
N GLN A 197 20.60 22.66 -9.48
CA GLN A 197 19.51 23.50 -9.04
C GLN A 197 18.56 22.82 -8.05
N ALA A 198 18.59 21.49 -7.93
CA ALA A 198 17.82 20.79 -6.90
C ALA A 198 18.47 20.92 -5.51
N CYS A 199 19.75 20.57 -5.37
CA CYS A 199 20.42 20.59 -4.06
C CYS A 199 21.16 21.89 -3.73
N LYS A 200 21.44 22.75 -4.72
CA LYS A 200 22.15 24.04 -4.57
C LYS A 200 23.46 23.96 -3.77
N LYS A 201 24.12 22.81 -3.78
CA LYS A 201 25.42 22.62 -3.13
C LYS A 201 26.52 23.11 -4.06
N ASP A 202 27.47 23.86 -3.51
CA ASP A 202 28.63 24.31 -4.25
C ASP A 202 29.43 23.11 -4.78
N LYS A 203 30.02 23.25 -5.97
CA LYS A 203 30.79 22.21 -6.70
C LYS A 203 29.99 21.00 -7.18
N HIS A 204 28.67 20.95 -6.97
CA HIS A 204 27.81 19.94 -7.57
C HIS A 204 27.38 20.42 -8.95
N PHE A 205 28.17 20.16 -10.00
CA PHE A 205 27.84 20.61 -11.35
C PHE A 205 26.75 19.78 -12.01
N SER A 206 25.95 20.47 -12.83
CA SER A 206 24.84 19.88 -13.57
C SER A 206 25.34 19.12 -14.78
N THR A 207 24.77 17.95 -15.00
CA THR A 207 25.09 17.06 -16.13
C THR A 207 23.85 16.69 -16.94
N PHE A 208 22.68 17.07 -16.43
CA PHE A 208 21.38 16.83 -17.05
C PHE A 208 20.55 18.10 -17.01
N LYS A 209 19.77 18.30 -18.06
CA LYS A 209 18.67 19.27 -18.14
C LYS A 209 17.37 18.48 -18.01
N LEU A 210 16.55 18.85 -17.04
CA LEU A 210 15.23 18.31 -16.76
C LEU A 210 14.17 19.36 -17.10
N GLN A 211 13.21 19.03 -17.96
CA GLN A 211 12.06 19.86 -18.22
C GLN A 211 10.83 19.21 -17.58
N LEU A 212 10.14 19.96 -16.74
CA LEU A 212 8.90 19.58 -16.08
C LEU A 212 7.75 20.33 -16.74
N SER A 213 6.72 19.61 -17.16
CA SER A 213 5.59 20.19 -17.87
C SER A 213 4.24 19.55 -17.46
N GLY A 214 3.16 20.28 -17.66
CA GLY A 214 1.79 19.78 -17.48
C GLY A 214 0.98 20.50 -16.40
N HIS A 215 -0.25 20.04 -16.22
CA HIS A 215 -1.20 20.59 -15.25
C HIS A 215 -1.08 19.85 -13.93
N LYS A 216 -1.32 20.56 -12.82
CA LYS A 216 -1.62 19.90 -11.54
C LYS A 216 -2.83 18.99 -11.76
N TYR A 217 -2.84 17.81 -11.15
CA TYR A 217 -4.03 16.98 -11.07
C TYR A 217 -4.37 16.69 -9.60
N ASP A 218 -5.59 16.21 -9.37
CA ASP A 218 -6.02 15.74 -8.06
C ASP A 218 -5.59 14.28 -7.85
N ASN A 219 -4.95 13.98 -6.72
CA ASN A 219 -4.30 12.68 -6.50
C ASN A 219 -5.29 11.52 -6.30
N GLU A 220 -6.54 11.82 -5.95
CA GLU A 220 -7.58 10.82 -5.67
C GLU A 220 -8.40 10.55 -6.94
N THR A 221 -8.88 11.61 -7.58
CA THR A 221 -9.71 11.51 -8.80
C THR A 221 -8.88 11.39 -10.08
N LEU A 222 -7.59 11.72 -10.01
CA LEU A 222 -6.67 11.75 -11.15
C LEU A 222 -7.20 12.61 -12.31
N GLN A 223 -7.93 13.67 -11.98
CA GLN A 223 -8.46 14.63 -12.94
C GLN A 223 -7.54 15.85 -13.03
N ASP A 224 -7.32 16.34 -14.25
CA ASP A 224 -6.49 17.51 -14.50
C ASP A 224 -7.14 18.77 -13.93
N ASN A 225 -6.36 19.53 -13.16
CA ASN A 225 -6.71 20.85 -12.69
C ASN A 225 -6.04 21.91 -13.58
N LEU A 226 -6.81 22.40 -14.55
CA LEU A 226 -6.34 23.35 -15.57
C LEU A 226 -5.86 24.70 -15.00
N SER A 227 -6.15 25.01 -13.72
CA SER A 227 -5.78 26.29 -13.11
C SER A 227 -4.28 26.44 -12.80
N LYS A 228 -3.55 25.33 -12.62
CA LYS A 228 -2.12 25.36 -12.28
C LYS A 228 -1.33 24.57 -13.30
N THR A 229 -0.43 25.27 -13.97
CA THR A 229 0.46 24.69 -15.00
C THR A 229 1.90 24.92 -14.59
N VAL A 230 2.74 23.93 -14.83
CA VAL A 230 4.19 24.04 -14.68
C VAL A 230 4.79 23.84 -16.06
N ASP A 231 5.72 24.71 -16.44
CA ASP A 231 6.61 24.55 -17.59
C ASP A 231 7.96 25.13 -17.19
N GLU A 232 8.74 24.31 -16.49
CA GLU A 232 9.96 24.76 -15.79
C GLU A 232 11.13 23.85 -16.13
N THR A 233 12.31 24.45 -16.25
CA THR A 233 13.54 23.75 -16.59
C THR A 233 14.52 23.79 -15.42
N TYR A 234 15.05 22.63 -15.07
CA TYR A 234 16.06 22.46 -14.03
C TYR A 234 17.35 21.83 -14.58
N TYR A 235 18.49 22.33 -14.11
CA TYR A 235 19.81 21.75 -14.35
C TYR A 235 20.23 20.95 -13.12
N LEU A 236 20.43 19.64 -13.30
CA LEU A 236 20.63 18.70 -12.21
C LEU A 236 21.97 17.99 -12.31
N GLY A 237 22.63 17.83 -11.17
CA GLY A 237 23.77 16.92 -11.02
C GLY A 237 23.33 15.46 -11.14
N LYS A 238 24.26 14.56 -11.49
CA LYS A 238 23.98 13.15 -11.80
C LYS A 238 23.10 12.45 -10.76
N PHE A 239 23.42 12.58 -9.48
CA PHE A 239 22.69 11.91 -8.39
C PHE A 239 21.30 12.50 -8.16
N CYS A 240 21.20 13.84 -8.15
CA CYS A 240 19.90 14.50 -8.01
C CYS A 240 18.98 14.20 -9.20
N PHE A 241 19.53 14.13 -10.42
CA PHE A 241 18.79 13.76 -11.61
C PHE A 241 18.21 12.34 -11.50
N HIS A 242 19.03 11.34 -11.21
CA HIS A 242 18.57 9.95 -11.18
C HIS A 242 17.49 9.72 -10.11
N ARG A 243 17.66 10.32 -8.93
CA ARG A 243 16.65 10.27 -7.87
C ARG A 243 15.37 11.00 -8.26
N ALA A 244 15.49 12.15 -8.93
CA ALA A 244 14.34 12.92 -9.41
C ALA A 244 13.53 12.15 -10.45
N GLU A 245 14.21 11.43 -11.35
CA GLU A 245 13.58 10.57 -12.35
C GLU A 245 12.78 9.44 -11.70
N ILE A 246 13.39 8.69 -10.76
CA ILE A 246 12.69 7.61 -10.05
C ILE A 246 11.53 8.17 -9.21
N TYR A 247 11.77 9.26 -8.49
CA TYR A 247 10.73 9.93 -7.70
C TYR A 247 9.54 10.32 -8.58
N HIS A 248 9.79 10.96 -9.72
CA HIS A 248 8.75 11.40 -10.65
C HIS A 248 7.94 10.22 -11.21
N GLN A 249 8.62 9.14 -11.60
CA GLN A 249 7.99 7.91 -12.07
C GLN A 249 7.06 7.29 -11.01
N LEU A 250 7.50 7.21 -9.75
CA LEU A 250 6.70 6.69 -8.65
C LEU A 250 5.53 7.63 -8.33
N HIS A 251 5.79 8.94 -8.25
CA HIS A 251 4.81 9.92 -7.80
C HIS A 251 3.63 10.06 -8.77
N HIS A 252 3.90 10.05 -10.07
CA HIS A 252 2.89 10.20 -11.12
C HIS A 252 2.45 8.86 -11.72
N PHE A 253 2.83 7.74 -11.11
CA PHE A 253 2.51 6.40 -11.63
C PHE A 253 1.01 6.22 -11.87
N ALA A 254 0.16 6.49 -10.86
CA ALA A 254 -1.28 6.31 -10.95
C ALA A 254 -1.91 7.18 -12.05
N TYR A 255 -1.46 8.43 -12.18
CA TYR A 255 -1.89 9.34 -13.24
C TYR A 255 -1.55 8.78 -14.63
N HIS A 256 -0.32 8.32 -14.83
CA HIS A 256 0.08 7.70 -16.09
C HIS A 256 -0.63 6.38 -16.37
N LEU A 257 -0.87 5.57 -15.34
CA LEU A 257 -1.62 4.33 -15.45
C LEU A 257 -3.04 4.59 -15.96
N LYS A 258 -3.76 5.56 -15.37
CA LYS A 258 -5.09 5.98 -15.84
C LYS A 258 -5.07 6.36 -17.31
N ARG A 259 -4.09 7.17 -17.75
CA ARG A 259 -3.98 7.56 -19.16
C ARG A 259 -3.71 6.37 -20.08
N LYS A 260 -2.87 5.42 -19.66
CA LYS A 260 -2.61 4.17 -20.41
C LYS A 260 -3.89 3.32 -20.51
N VAL A 261 -4.61 3.13 -19.41
CA VAL A 261 -5.90 2.40 -19.38
C VAL A 261 -6.89 3.05 -20.33
N ASN A 262 -7.13 4.36 -20.19
CA ASN A 262 -8.07 5.10 -21.05
C ASN A 262 -7.70 4.96 -22.53
N SER A 263 -6.41 5.11 -22.84
CA SER A 263 -5.94 4.98 -24.21
C SER A 263 -6.22 3.58 -24.78
N ILE A 264 -5.99 2.51 -24.02
CA ILE A 264 -6.22 1.14 -24.53
C ILE A 264 -7.71 0.82 -24.61
N VAL A 265 -8.48 1.13 -23.57
CA VAL A 265 -9.93 0.85 -23.52
C VAL A 265 -10.66 1.57 -24.65
N GLN A 266 -10.24 2.80 -25.00
CA GLN A 266 -10.77 3.53 -26.15
C GLN A 266 -10.64 2.76 -27.48
N HIS A 267 -9.61 1.91 -27.64
CA HIS A 267 -9.40 1.12 -28.86
C HIS A 267 -10.20 -0.19 -28.89
N PHE A 268 -10.83 -0.60 -27.78
CA PHE A 268 -11.54 -1.88 -27.72
C PHE A 268 -12.90 -1.88 -28.44
N ASN A 269 -13.39 -0.74 -28.94
CA ASN A 269 -14.66 -0.60 -29.68
C ASN A 269 -15.80 -1.45 -29.06
N LEU A 270 -15.96 -1.33 -27.75
CA LEU A 270 -16.92 -2.12 -26.99
C LEU A 270 -18.34 -1.64 -27.31
N VAL A 271 -19.24 -2.58 -27.55
CA VAL A 271 -20.66 -2.35 -27.82
C VAL A 271 -21.46 -2.75 -26.58
N GLU A 272 -22.51 -1.98 -26.26
CA GLU A 272 -23.43 -2.04 -25.10
C GLU A 272 -23.47 -3.35 -24.29
N GLY A 273 -23.49 -3.25 -22.94
CA GLY A 273 -23.57 -4.36 -21.98
C GLY A 273 -22.63 -4.19 -20.77
N ASP A 274 -22.14 -5.28 -20.16
CA ASP A 274 -21.06 -5.26 -19.14
C ASP A 274 -19.73 -4.81 -19.76
N GLU A 275 -19.63 -3.53 -20.09
CA GLU A 275 -18.48 -2.93 -20.77
C GLU A 275 -17.23 -2.96 -19.89
N VAL A 276 -17.40 -2.79 -18.58
CA VAL A 276 -16.28 -2.81 -17.62
C VAL A 276 -15.64 -4.19 -17.50
N GLU A 277 -16.44 -5.24 -17.25
CA GLU A 277 -15.89 -6.59 -17.08
C GLU A 277 -15.25 -7.10 -18.38
N ARG A 278 -15.85 -6.78 -19.54
CA ARG A 278 -15.29 -7.12 -20.85
C ARG A 278 -13.99 -6.37 -21.11
N ALA A 279 -13.95 -5.06 -20.85
CA ALA A 279 -12.74 -4.26 -21.00
C ALA A 279 -11.62 -4.77 -20.10
N PHE A 280 -11.92 -5.03 -18.83
CA PHE A 280 -10.95 -5.51 -17.86
C PHE A 280 -10.43 -6.92 -18.20
N SER A 281 -11.33 -7.86 -18.51
CA SER A 281 -10.94 -9.21 -18.96
C SER A 281 -10.06 -9.17 -20.21
N LYS A 282 -10.33 -8.21 -21.11
CA LYS A 282 -9.50 -7.99 -22.29
C LYS A 282 -8.11 -7.45 -21.94
N LEU A 283 -8.02 -6.49 -21.01
CA LEU A 283 -6.73 -6.00 -20.49
C LEU A 283 -5.90 -7.11 -19.84
N GLU A 284 -6.53 -7.99 -19.07
CA GLU A 284 -5.87 -9.13 -18.43
C GLU A 284 -5.41 -10.16 -19.45
N SER A 285 -6.28 -10.59 -20.36
CA SER A 285 -5.94 -11.59 -21.38
C SER A 285 -4.87 -11.12 -22.37
N ASP A 286 -4.84 -9.83 -22.69
CA ASP A 286 -3.79 -9.23 -23.52
C ASP A 286 -2.48 -8.94 -22.73
N GLY A 287 -2.47 -9.20 -21.41
CA GLY A 287 -1.29 -9.11 -20.54
C GLY A 287 -0.91 -7.69 -20.11
N TYR A 288 -1.79 -6.70 -20.31
CA TYR A 288 -1.51 -5.30 -19.95
C TYR A 288 -1.39 -5.10 -18.44
N VAL A 289 -2.26 -5.74 -17.66
CA VAL A 289 -2.26 -5.65 -16.19
C VAL A 289 -0.92 -6.13 -15.62
N ALA A 290 -0.49 -7.34 -16.00
CA ALA A 290 0.80 -7.90 -15.60
C ALA A 290 1.98 -7.05 -16.08
N LYS A 291 1.91 -6.50 -17.30
CA LYS A 291 2.94 -5.59 -17.82
C LYS A 291 3.10 -4.34 -16.95
N TRP A 292 2.01 -3.66 -16.62
CA TRP A 292 2.06 -2.44 -15.81
C TRP A 292 2.45 -2.71 -14.36
N TYR A 293 2.07 -3.86 -13.82
CA TYR A 293 2.55 -4.31 -12.51
C TYR A 293 4.07 -4.51 -12.52
N ASN A 294 4.60 -5.20 -13.53
CA ASN A 294 6.06 -5.36 -13.69
C ASN A 294 6.77 -4.01 -13.89
N GLU A 295 6.16 -3.06 -14.61
CA GLU A 295 6.72 -1.71 -14.77
C GLU A 295 6.90 -1.01 -13.41
N ILE A 296 5.91 -1.06 -12.50
CA ILE A 296 6.05 -0.43 -11.18
C ILE A 296 7.06 -1.15 -10.30
N GLU A 297 7.10 -2.48 -10.33
CA GLU A 297 8.09 -3.25 -9.57
C GLU A 297 9.53 -2.95 -10.04
N LEU A 298 9.76 -2.78 -11.35
CA LEU A 298 11.07 -2.37 -11.87
C LEU A 298 11.49 -0.96 -11.40
N ILE A 299 10.53 -0.03 -11.27
CA ILE A 299 10.80 1.32 -10.74
C ILE A 299 11.13 1.23 -9.25
N ILE A 300 10.38 0.43 -8.49
CA ILE A 300 10.64 0.16 -7.06
C ILE A 300 12.03 -0.45 -6.85
N ASP A 301 12.41 -1.43 -7.66
CA ASP A 301 13.74 -2.03 -7.63
C ASP A 301 14.85 -1.02 -7.92
N SER A 302 14.59 -0.11 -8.86
CA SER A 302 15.52 0.99 -9.17
C SER A 302 15.67 1.94 -7.99
N ALA A 303 14.58 2.26 -7.29
CA ALA A 303 14.59 3.05 -6.06
C ALA A 303 15.44 2.38 -4.97
N ASN A 304 15.26 1.07 -4.76
CA ASN A 304 16.03 0.28 -3.78
C ASN A 304 17.53 0.25 -4.08
N LYS A 305 17.91 0.10 -5.36
CA LYS A 305 19.31 0.13 -5.79
C LYS A 305 19.93 1.50 -5.59
N SER A 306 19.19 2.57 -5.90
CA SER A 306 19.65 3.95 -5.67
C SER A 306 19.98 4.21 -4.20
N TYR A 307 19.25 3.59 -3.27
CA TYR A 307 19.52 3.71 -1.83
C TYR A 307 20.73 2.86 -1.39
N SER A 308 20.84 1.62 -1.86
CA SER A 308 21.90 0.69 -1.46
C SER A 308 23.30 1.12 -1.92
N THR A 309 23.42 1.78 -3.07
CA THR A 309 24.72 2.26 -3.60
C THR A 309 25.35 3.38 -2.77
N GLU A 310 24.61 4.00 -1.85
CA GLU A 310 25.11 5.06 -0.98
C GLU A 310 25.68 4.55 0.34
N LYS A 311 25.34 3.33 0.78
CA LYS A 311 25.91 2.75 2.01
C LYS A 311 27.34 2.20 1.82
N VAL A 312 27.86 2.22 0.59
CA VAL A 312 29.17 1.64 0.22
C VAL A 312 30.21 2.73 -0.14
N LYS A 313 29.93 4.00 0.17
CA LYS A 313 30.86 5.12 0.00
C LYS A 313 30.96 5.96 1.26
#